data_AF-E3LUC3-F1
#
_entry.id   AF-E3LUC3-F1
#
_cell.length_a   1.000
_cell.length_b   1.000
_cell.length_c   1.000
_cell.angle_alpha   90.00
_cell.angle_beta   90.00
_cell.angle_gamma   90.00
#
_symmetry.space_group_name_H-M   'P 1'
#
loop_
_entity.id
_entity.type
_entity.pdbx_description
1 polymer ?
#
loop_
_entity_poly.entity_id
_entity_poly.type
_entity_poly.pdbx_seq_one_letter_code
_entity_poly.pdbx_strand_id
1 'polypeptide(L)'
;MDTQIKSVREEIENVQLLLIAIERQTGHIEIDRLLQDANSSLMKTETHMFRLESHLGKEPPTVRQMTSYKVDQLKSDVYLIKNSLRSMTNRHNNRKKQAQEKEELLKRRFTTNQETRVSLEFDEELDMNDKLKHSNNMIDQMITQGANIFDDLQKQKFNLRSINKRFHFLTKSLGLSDTTIRLIEKRVREDKKLFIAGVICCLIFMFCFYYWWQYC
;
A
#
# COMPACT_ATOMS: atom_id res chain seq x y z
N MET A 1 -29.92 13.83 -8.53
CA MET A 1 -29.06 13.31 -7.45
C MET A 1 -28.56 11.89 -7.68
N ASP A 2 -29.40 10.97 -8.19
CA ASP A 2 -28.98 9.59 -8.44
C ASP A 2 -27.79 9.42 -9.38
N THR A 3 -27.65 10.25 -10.41
CA THR A 3 -26.48 10.23 -11.32
C THR A 3 -25.18 10.61 -10.61
N GLN A 4 -25.23 11.57 -9.66
CA GLN A 4 -24.06 11.98 -8.88
C GLN A 4 -23.70 10.91 -7.84
N ILE A 5 -24.70 10.28 -7.22
CA ILE A 5 -24.49 9.16 -6.29
C ILE A 5 -23.86 7.96 -7.02
N LYS A 6 -24.28 7.68 -8.25
CA LYS A 6 -23.65 6.65 -9.10
C LYS A 6 -22.20 6.99 -9.43
N SER A 7 -21.92 8.24 -9.82
CA SER A 7 -20.55 8.69 -10.12
C SER A 7 -19.62 8.61 -8.90
N VAL A 8 -20.08 9.01 -7.71
CA VAL A 8 -19.28 8.88 -6.48
C VAL A 8 -19.02 7.41 -6.13
N ARG A 9 -20.02 6.55 -6.32
CA ARG A 9 -19.88 5.11 -6.09
C ARG A 9 -18.86 4.47 -7.04
N GLU A 10 -18.91 4.83 -8.31
CA GLU A 10 -17.97 4.35 -9.33
C GLU A 10 -16.53 4.79 -9.02
N GLU A 11 -16.34 6.04 -8.60
CA GLU A 11 -15.01 6.53 -8.20
C GLU A 11 -14.50 5.83 -6.92
N ILE A 12 -15.38 5.55 -5.96
CA ILE A 12 -15.05 4.74 -4.78
C ILE A 12 -14.62 3.33 -5.17
N GLU A 13 -15.28 2.70 -6.13
CA GLU A 13 -14.89 1.38 -6.66
C GLU A 13 -13.53 1.43 -7.35
N ASN A 14 -13.25 2.49 -8.12
CA ASN A 14 -11.95 2.71 -8.75
C ASN A 14 -10.82 2.79 -7.71
N VAL A 15 -11.04 3.54 -6.61
CA VAL A 15 -10.04 3.65 -5.53
C VAL A 15 -9.86 2.31 -4.80
N GLN A 16 -10.94 1.56 -4.54
CA GLN A 16 -10.84 0.24 -3.92
C GLN A 16 -10.03 -0.75 -4.77
N LEU A 17 -10.24 -0.76 -6.08
CA LEU A 17 -9.47 -1.58 -7.00
C LEU A 17 -7.99 -1.17 -7.08
N LEU A 18 -7.71 0.13 -7.03
CA LEU A 18 -6.33 0.63 -6.94
C LEU A 18 -5.65 0.17 -5.65
N LEU A 19 -6.34 0.17 -4.51
CA LEU A 19 -5.80 -0.35 -3.24
C LEU A 19 -5.46 -1.84 -3.33
N ILE A 20 -6.33 -2.66 -3.93
CA ILE A 20 -6.06 -4.09 -4.15
C ILE A 20 -4.88 -4.30 -5.10
N ALA A 21 -4.78 -3.48 -6.14
CA ALA A 21 -3.65 -3.52 -7.08
C ALA A 21 -2.32 -3.20 -6.38
N ILE A 22 -2.30 -2.17 -5.51
CA ILE A 22 -1.11 -1.82 -4.71
C ILE A 22 -0.70 -2.97 -3.80
N GLU A 23 -1.64 -3.70 -3.19
CA GLU A 23 -1.32 -4.86 -2.33
C GLU A 23 -0.75 -6.04 -3.12
N ARG A 24 -1.22 -6.25 -4.36
CA ARG A 24 -0.77 -7.35 -5.21
C ARG A 24 0.59 -7.08 -5.86
N GLN A 25 1.06 -5.83 -5.84
CA GLN A 25 2.28 -5.41 -6.48
C GLN A 25 3.46 -5.44 -5.52
N THR A 26 4.57 -6.03 -5.96
CA THR A 26 5.81 -6.14 -5.17
C THR A 26 6.89 -5.12 -5.59
N GLY A 27 6.69 -4.39 -6.70
CA GLY A 27 7.66 -3.44 -7.24
C GLY A 27 7.54 -2.03 -6.66
N HIS A 28 8.61 -1.51 -6.04
CA HIS A 28 8.62 -0.21 -5.35
C HIS A 28 8.27 1.00 -6.25
N ILE A 29 8.72 1.00 -7.51
CA ILE A 29 8.50 2.13 -8.45
C ILE A 29 7.04 2.17 -8.91
N GLU A 30 6.43 1.00 -9.09
CA GLU A 30 5.05 0.89 -9.53
C GLU A 30 4.07 1.22 -8.40
N ILE A 31 4.43 0.86 -7.16
CA ILE A 31 3.70 1.27 -5.96
C ILE A 31 3.65 2.80 -5.81
N ASP A 32 4.76 3.52 -6.04
CA ASP A 32 4.79 4.99 -5.97
C ASP A 32 3.80 5.63 -6.97
N ARG A 33 3.75 5.13 -8.21
CA ARG A 33 2.81 5.61 -9.24
C ARG A 33 1.36 5.29 -8.88
N LEU A 34 1.09 4.08 -8.41
CA LEU A 34 -0.25 3.68 -8.00
C LEU A 34 -0.76 4.46 -6.77
N LEU A 35 0.12 4.77 -5.82
CA LEU A 35 -0.21 5.61 -4.67
C LEU A 35 -0.56 7.04 -5.13
N GLN A 36 0.15 7.57 -6.11
CA GLN A 36 -0.16 8.88 -6.70
C GLN A 36 -1.53 8.86 -7.41
N ASP A 37 -1.79 7.83 -8.22
CA ASP A 37 -3.08 7.66 -8.90
C ASP A 37 -4.23 7.53 -7.90
N ALA A 38 -4.07 6.71 -6.87
CA ALA A 38 -5.05 6.53 -5.81
C ALA A 38 -5.34 7.83 -5.03
N ASN A 39 -4.31 8.63 -4.72
CA ASN A 39 -4.51 9.94 -4.09
C ASN A 39 -5.24 10.92 -5.01
N SER A 40 -4.95 10.90 -6.32
CA SER A 40 -5.64 11.77 -7.28
C SER A 40 -7.12 11.42 -7.42
N SER A 41 -7.46 10.12 -7.43
CA SER A 41 -8.84 9.64 -7.48
C SER A 41 -9.57 9.85 -6.15
N LEU A 42 -8.88 9.76 -5.01
CA LEU A 42 -9.43 10.17 -3.70
C LEU A 42 -9.79 11.66 -3.68
N MET A 43 -8.93 12.55 -4.21
CA MET A 43 -9.24 13.99 -4.28
C MET A 43 -10.43 14.29 -5.20
N LYS A 44 -10.55 13.58 -6.32
CA LYS A 44 -11.74 13.66 -7.18
C LYS A 44 -12.98 13.23 -6.40
N THR A 45 -12.91 12.10 -5.69
CA THR A 45 -14.00 11.57 -4.86
C THR A 45 -14.43 12.56 -3.78
N GLU A 46 -13.49 13.18 -3.07
CA GLU A 46 -13.76 14.22 -2.07
C GLU A 46 -14.46 15.44 -2.71
N THR A 47 -14.03 15.85 -3.91
CA THR A 47 -14.66 16.94 -4.67
C THR A 47 -16.09 16.59 -5.10
N HIS A 48 -16.33 15.38 -5.59
CA HIS A 48 -17.66 14.90 -5.95
C HIS A 48 -18.57 14.79 -4.72
N MET A 49 -18.04 14.36 -3.58
CA MET A 49 -18.76 14.32 -2.30
C MET A 49 -19.17 15.72 -1.84
N PHE A 50 -18.26 16.69 -1.92
CA PHE A 50 -18.56 18.08 -1.54
C PHE A 50 -19.66 18.69 -2.43
N ARG A 51 -19.63 18.40 -3.74
CA ARG A 51 -20.70 18.81 -4.67
C ARG A 51 -22.04 18.13 -4.36
N LEU A 52 -22.01 16.89 -3.90
CA LEU A 52 -23.20 16.13 -3.48
C LEU A 52 -23.79 16.70 -2.18
N GLU A 53 -22.97 17.01 -1.18
CA GLU A 53 -23.40 17.67 0.07
C GLU A 53 -24.02 19.06 -0.22
N SER A 54 -23.42 19.83 -1.14
CA SER A 54 -23.96 21.13 -1.56
C SER A 54 -25.34 21.01 -2.24
N HIS A 55 -25.56 19.95 -3.05
CA HIS A 55 -26.85 19.69 -3.68
C HIS A 55 -27.90 19.18 -2.69
N LEU A 56 -27.49 18.39 -1.69
CA LEU A 56 -28.37 17.89 -0.62
C LEU A 56 -29.00 19.04 0.19
N GLY A 57 -28.28 20.16 0.35
CA GLY A 57 -28.79 21.37 1.00
C GLY A 57 -29.95 22.06 0.27
N LYS A 58 -30.17 21.75 -1.02
CA LYS A 58 -31.18 22.39 -1.88
C LYS A 58 -32.46 21.55 -2.04
N GLU A 59 -32.51 20.34 -1.48
CA GLU A 59 -33.64 19.43 -1.64
C GLU A 59 -34.70 19.51 -0.53
N PRO A 60 -35.97 19.18 -0.83
CA PRO A 60 -37.07 19.17 0.13
C PRO A 60 -36.85 18.16 1.28
N PRO A 61 -37.41 18.42 2.48
CA PRO A 61 -37.03 17.76 3.73
C PRO A 61 -37.26 16.23 3.78
N THR A 62 -38.19 15.69 3.01
CA THR A 62 -38.51 14.25 2.99
C THR A 62 -37.49 13.41 2.21
N VAL A 63 -37.05 13.89 1.03
CA VAL A 63 -36.00 13.25 0.22
C VAL A 63 -34.62 13.44 0.85
N ARG A 64 -34.45 14.56 1.57
CA ARG A 64 -33.22 14.90 2.29
C ARG A 64 -32.86 13.89 3.36
N GLN A 65 -33.81 13.33 4.11
CA GLN A 65 -33.49 12.34 5.16
C GLN A 65 -32.93 11.04 4.58
N MET A 66 -33.61 10.45 3.59
CA MET A 66 -33.16 9.20 2.97
C MET A 66 -31.84 9.38 2.21
N THR A 67 -31.67 10.53 1.56
CA THR A 67 -30.44 10.82 0.81
C THR A 67 -29.29 11.22 1.74
N SER A 68 -29.57 11.86 2.88
CA SER A 68 -28.56 12.12 3.93
C SER A 68 -27.96 10.82 4.42
N TYR A 69 -28.78 9.82 4.75
CA TYR A 69 -28.27 8.53 5.20
C TYR A 69 -27.34 7.87 4.16
N LYS A 70 -27.70 7.93 2.87
CA LYS A 70 -26.85 7.42 1.78
C LYS A 70 -25.53 8.21 1.68
N VAL A 71 -25.59 9.53 1.77
CA VAL A 71 -24.41 10.42 1.77
C VAL A 71 -23.50 10.15 2.97
N ASP A 72 -24.08 9.93 4.15
CA ASP A 72 -23.35 9.59 5.37
C ASP A 72 -22.65 8.23 5.26
N GLN A 73 -23.31 7.24 4.65
CA GLN A 73 -22.71 5.95 4.33
C GLN A 73 -21.52 6.11 3.36
N LEU A 74 -21.70 6.87 2.29
CA LEU A 74 -20.67 7.20 1.31
C LEU A 74 -19.47 7.93 1.97
N LYS A 75 -19.73 8.83 2.92
CA LYS A 75 -18.70 9.55 3.68
C LYS A 75 -17.91 8.64 4.61
N SER A 76 -18.59 7.72 5.29
CA SER A 76 -17.94 6.66 6.08
C SER A 76 -17.01 5.81 5.20
N ASP A 77 -17.45 5.48 3.99
CA ASP A 77 -16.67 4.67 3.04
C ASP A 77 -15.42 5.42 2.55
N VAL A 78 -15.54 6.70 2.20
CA VAL A 78 -14.39 7.55 1.84
C VAL A 78 -13.39 7.66 3.00
N TYR A 79 -13.88 7.80 4.23
CA TYR A 79 -13.02 7.84 5.42
C TYR A 79 -12.22 6.54 5.61
N LEU A 80 -12.87 5.38 5.44
CA LEU A 80 -12.20 4.08 5.53
C LEU A 80 -11.13 3.91 4.44
N ILE A 81 -11.44 4.30 3.20
CA ILE A 81 -10.51 4.26 2.07
C ILE A 81 -9.31 5.18 2.31
N LYS A 82 -9.55 6.40 2.80
CA LYS A 82 -8.50 7.37 3.15
C LYS A 82 -7.55 6.83 4.22
N ASN A 83 -8.09 6.22 5.26
CA ASN A 83 -7.28 5.60 6.31
C ASN A 83 -6.46 4.43 5.79
N SER A 84 -7.05 3.59 4.93
CA SER A 84 -6.34 2.48 4.28
C SER A 84 -5.20 2.99 3.40
N LEU A 85 -5.47 3.97 2.54
CA LEU A 85 -4.46 4.57 1.64
C LEU A 85 -3.32 5.20 2.44
N ARG A 86 -3.64 5.96 3.50
CA ARG A 86 -2.63 6.55 4.40
C ARG A 86 -1.73 5.49 5.02
N SER A 87 -2.31 4.38 5.46
CA SER A 87 -1.55 3.29 6.07
C SER A 87 -0.62 2.59 5.06
N MET A 88 -1.10 2.39 3.83
CA MET A 88 -0.30 1.84 2.74
C MET A 88 0.86 2.77 2.35
N THR A 89 0.60 4.06 2.23
CA THR A 89 1.63 5.09 2.00
C THR A 89 2.68 5.09 3.10
N ASN A 90 2.27 5.05 4.37
CA ASN A 90 3.19 4.99 5.51
C ASN A 90 4.06 3.74 5.48
N ARG A 91 3.48 2.57 5.20
CA ARG A 91 4.25 1.32 5.07
C ARG A 91 5.27 1.40 3.95
N HIS A 92 4.89 1.93 2.80
CA HIS A 92 5.79 2.09 1.67
C HIS A 92 6.93 3.07 1.97
N ASN A 93 6.62 4.22 2.57
CA ASN A 93 7.62 5.21 2.99
C ASN A 93 8.56 4.64 4.05
N ASN A 94 8.05 3.89 5.03
CA ASN A 94 8.88 3.25 6.06
C ASN A 94 9.82 2.22 5.44
N ARG A 95 9.34 1.39 4.49
CA ARG A 95 10.20 0.43 3.76
C ARG A 95 11.26 1.14 2.93
N LYS A 96 10.90 2.24 2.27
CA LYS A 96 11.84 3.06 1.49
C LYS A 96 12.90 3.70 2.38
N LYS A 97 12.50 4.25 3.53
CA LYS A 97 13.41 4.83 4.52
C LYS A 97 14.36 3.78 5.09
N GLN A 98 13.85 2.61 5.47
CA GLN A 98 14.68 1.49 5.95
C GLN A 98 15.69 1.01 4.90
N ALA A 99 15.29 0.96 3.62
CA ALA A 99 16.20 0.61 2.54
C ALA A 99 17.29 1.68 2.35
N GLN A 100 16.93 2.96 2.43
CA GLN A 100 17.89 4.08 2.36
C GLN A 100 18.86 4.07 3.56
N GLU A 101 18.37 3.93 4.78
CA GLU A 101 19.19 3.81 5.99
C GLU A 101 20.16 2.61 5.88
N LYS A 102 19.68 1.47 5.37
CA LYS A 102 20.54 0.30 5.12
C LYS A 102 21.64 0.60 4.10
N GLU A 103 21.33 1.30 3.01
CA GLU A 103 22.34 1.70 2.02
C GLU A 103 23.35 2.71 2.58
N GLU A 104 22.92 3.65 3.41
CA GLU A 104 23.82 4.60 4.08
C GLU A 104 24.77 3.88 5.05
N LEU A 105 24.27 2.88 5.79
CA LEU A 105 25.10 2.03 6.64
C LEU A 105 26.10 1.19 5.83
N LEU A 106 25.70 0.69 4.66
CA LEU A 106 26.60 -0.03 3.75
C LEU A 106 27.67 0.88 3.12
N LYS A 107 27.34 2.16 2.90
CA LYS A 107 28.28 3.18 2.38
C LYS A 107 29.22 3.70 3.47
N ARG A 108 28.84 3.63 4.75
CA ARG A 108 29.77 3.81 5.89
C ARG A 108 30.75 2.63 5.91
N ARG A 109 31.81 2.77 5.12
CA ARG A 109 32.97 1.87 5.04
C ARG A 109 33.41 1.45 6.46
N PHE A 110 33.28 0.16 6.76
CA PHE A 110 33.91 -0.47 7.91
C PHE A 110 35.43 -0.24 7.81
N THR A 111 35.97 0.71 8.57
CA THR A 111 37.40 0.81 8.82
C THR A 111 37.75 -0.29 9.83
N THR A 112 38.16 -1.45 9.33
CA THR A 112 38.81 -2.48 10.14
C THR A 112 40.07 -1.87 10.78
N ASN A 113 40.08 -1.80 12.11
CA ASN A 113 41.23 -1.59 12.99
C ASN A 113 42.07 -0.31 12.80
N GLN A 114 41.55 0.85 13.21
CA GLN A 114 42.41 1.90 13.74
C GLN A 114 41.96 2.28 15.15
N GLU A 115 42.62 1.63 16.12
CA GLU A 115 42.80 2.10 17.49
C GLU A 115 41.56 2.19 18.40
N THR A 116 40.88 1.06 18.62
CA THR A 116 40.38 0.78 19.98
C THR A 116 41.52 0.10 20.73
N ARG A 117 42.53 0.87 21.13
CA ARG A 117 43.40 0.45 22.23
C ARG A 117 42.47 0.34 23.43
N VAL A 118 42.24 -0.90 23.81
CA VAL A 118 41.65 -1.32 25.06
C VAL A 118 42.49 -0.70 26.19
N SER A 119 42.16 0.53 26.57
CA SER A 119 42.47 1.05 27.90
C SER A 119 41.42 0.46 28.83
N LEU A 120 41.66 -0.79 29.19
CA LEU A 120 41.15 -1.35 30.43
C LEU A 120 41.60 -0.44 31.58
N GLU A 121 40.76 -0.36 32.60
CA GLU A 121 41.04 0.16 33.94
C GLU A 121 40.46 1.56 34.24
N PHE A 122 39.24 1.52 34.81
CA PHE A 122 38.67 2.40 35.86
C PHE A 122 37.40 3.25 35.56
N ASP A 123 36.89 3.36 34.34
CA ASP A 123 35.63 4.12 34.04
C ASP A 123 34.48 3.26 33.46
N GLU A 124 34.65 1.95 33.43
CA GLU A 124 33.77 1.01 32.72
C GLU A 124 32.38 0.84 33.38
N GLU A 125 32.24 1.08 34.70
CA GLU A 125 30.96 0.89 35.41
C GLU A 125 29.97 2.05 35.19
N LEU A 126 30.44 3.30 35.11
CA LEU A 126 29.59 4.47 34.89
C LEU A 126 29.11 4.52 33.43
N ASP A 127 30.00 4.25 32.47
CA ASP A 127 29.65 4.16 31.04
C ASP A 127 28.77 2.93 30.75
N MET A 128 28.97 1.80 31.46
CA MET A 128 28.08 0.64 31.36
C MET A 128 26.68 0.93 31.92
N ASN A 129 26.55 1.68 33.02
CA ASN A 129 25.24 2.06 33.55
C ASN A 129 24.46 2.96 32.58
N ASP A 130 25.14 3.92 31.96
CA ASP A 130 24.54 4.81 30.95
C ASP A 130 24.20 4.06 29.65
N LYS A 131 25.05 3.12 29.21
CA LYS A 131 24.73 2.21 28.09
C LYS A 131 23.55 1.29 28.42
N LEU A 132 23.45 0.79 29.64
CA LEU A 132 22.32 -0.03 30.09
C LEU A 132 21.03 0.79 30.15
N LYS A 133 21.06 2.03 30.66
CA LYS A 133 19.90 2.94 30.64
C LYS A 133 19.49 3.30 29.21
N HIS A 134 20.45 3.60 28.35
CA HIS A 134 20.19 3.88 26.94
C HIS A 134 19.59 2.67 26.22
N SER A 135 20.14 1.48 26.47
CA SER A 135 19.61 0.21 25.96
C SER A 135 18.20 -0.06 26.47
N ASN A 136 17.93 0.15 27.76
CA ASN A 136 16.60 -0.06 28.34
C ASN A 136 15.57 0.90 27.77
N ASN A 137 15.92 2.19 27.64
CA ASN A 137 15.08 3.19 26.99
C ASN A 137 14.85 2.86 25.50
N MET A 138 15.86 2.33 24.81
CA MET A 138 15.76 1.91 23.41
C MET A 138 14.88 0.66 23.24
N ILE A 139 14.98 -0.31 24.17
CA ILE A 139 14.12 -1.49 24.24
C ILE A 139 12.67 -1.06 24.50
N ASP A 140 12.43 -0.15 25.44
CA ASP A 140 11.09 0.40 25.71
C ASP A 140 10.50 1.13 24.51
N GLN A 141 11.33 1.89 23.78
CA GLN A 141 10.94 2.50 22.52
C GLN A 141 10.60 1.44 21.46
N MET A 142 11.37 0.36 21.35
CA MET A 142 11.09 -0.75 20.42
C MET A 142 9.84 -1.54 20.80
N ILE A 143 9.58 -1.75 22.09
CA ILE A 143 8.36 -2.43 22.59
C ILE A 143 7.14 -1.57 22.30
N THR A 144 7.23 -0.26 22.59
CA THR A 144 6.16 0.70 22.29
C THR A 144 5.91 0.80 20.79
N GLN A 145 6.98 0.85 19.98
CA GLN A 145 6.90 0.85 18.53
C GLN A 145 6.30 -0.48 18.02
N GLY A 146 6.68 -1.62 18.59
CA GLY A 146 6.16 -2.94 18.25
C GLY A 146 4.68 -3.09 18.54
N ALA A 147 4.22 -2.60 19.69
CA ALA A 147 2.80 -2.57 20.06
C ALA A 147 1.97 -1.70 19.10
N ASN A 148 2.46 -0.50 18.77
CA ASN A 148 1.81 0.40 17.83
C ASN A 148 1.77 -0.18 16.40
N ILE A 149 2.85 -0.82 15.95
CA ILE A 149 2.89 -1.51 14.66
C ILE A 149 1.88 -2.66 14.66
N PHE A 150 1.79 -3.46 15.72
CA PHE A 150 0.86 -4.59 15.79
C PHE A 150 -0.60 -4.13 15.71
N ASP A 151 -0.98 -3.09 16.48
CA ASP A 151 -2.32 -2.50 16.43
C ASP A 151 -2.64 -1.94 15.03
N ASP A 152 -1.65 -1.28 14.40
CA ASP A 152 -1.76 -0.83 13.00
C ASP A 152 -1.91 -1.99 12.01
N LEU A 153 -1.19 -3.10 12.19
CA LEU A 153 -1.32 -4.28 11.33
C LEU A 153 -2.72 -4.92 11.47
N GLN A 154 -3.25 -4.98 12.69
CA GLN A 154 -4.57 -5.51 12.98
C GLN A 154 -5.68 -4.65 12.37
N LYS A 155 -5.62 -3.32 12.56
CA LYS A 155 -6.54 -2.35 11.96
C LYS A 155 -6.48 -2.38 10.44
N GLN A 156 -5.29 -2.51 9.85
CA GLN A 156 -5.12 -2.61 8.40
C GLN A 156 -5.71 -3.88 7.82
N LYS A 157 -5.50 -5.04 8.46
CA LYS A 157 -6.10 -6.31 8.03
C LYS A 157 -7.62 -6.25 8.08
N PHE A 158 -8.18 -5.61 9.11
CA PHE A 158 -9.63 -5.45 9.24
C PHE A 158 -10.21 -4.52 8.15
N ASN A 159 -9.57 -3.38 7.92
CA ASN A 159 -10.00 -2.40 6.92
C ASN A 159 -9.92 -2.96 5.50
N LEU A 160 -8.81 -3.61 5.12
CA LEU A 160 -8.65 -4.22 3.80
C LEU A 160 -9.58 -5.41 3.59
N ARG A 161 -9.83 -6.24 4.63
CA ARG A 161 -10.81 -7.33 4.54
C ARG A 161 -12.23 -6.80 4.38
N SER A 162 -12.56 -5.66 4.98
CA SER A 162 -13.84 -4.97 4.79
C SER A 162 -13.98 -4.46 3.35
N ILE A 163 -12.92 -3.84 2.81
CA ILE A 163 -12.86 -3.38 1.41
C ILE A 163 -13.01 -4.56 0.43
N ASN A 164 -12.26 -5.65 0.61
CA ASN A 164 -12.35 -6.84 -0.24
C ASN A 164 -13.73 -7.51 -0.19
N LYS A 165 -14.34 -7.61 1.00
CA LYS A 165 -15.71 -8.14 1.13
C LYS A 165 -16.69 -7.26 0.36
N ARG A 166 -16.64 -5.94 0.54
CA ARG A 166 -17.53 -4.99 -0.14
C ARG A 166 -17.34 -4.99 -1.65
N PHE A 167 -16.09 -5.02 -2.12
CA PHE A 167 -15.76 -5.19 -3.53
C PHE A 167 -16.40 -6.45 -4.13
N HIS A 168 -16.32 -7.59 -3.45
CA HIS A 168 -16.94 -8.85 -3.90
C HIS A 168 -18.47 -8.77 -3.96
N PHE A 169 -19.11 -8.05 -3.03
CA PHE A 169 -20.56 -7.83 -3.05
C PHE A 169 -20.99 -6.84 -4.15
N LEU A 170 -20.22 -5.77 -4.38
CA LEU A 170 -20.51 -4.76 -5.41
C LEU A 170 -20.31 -5.32 -6.83
N THR A 171 -19.27 -6.13 -7.03
CA THR A 171 -19.00 -6.87 -8.28
C THR A 171 -20.14 -7.80 -8.69
N LYS A 172 -20.79 -8.43 -7.71
CA LYS A 172 -21.93 -9.33 -7.97
C LYS A 172 -23.24 -8.60 -8.23
N SER A 173 -23.38 -7.36 -7.76
CA SER A 173 -24.63 -6.59 -7.83
C SER A 173 -24.69 -5.64 -9.02
N LEU A 174 -23.54 -5.24 -9.56
CA LEU A 174 -23.40 -4.34 -10.69
C LEU A 174 -22.28 -4.94 -11.53
N GLY A 175 -22.63 -5.59 -12.64
CA GLY A 175 -21.62 -6.18 -13.53
C GLY A 175 -20.55 -5.13 -13.82
N LEU A 176 -19.34 -5.36 -13.31
CA LEU A 176 -18.24 -4.41 -13.39
C LEU A 176 -18.08 -3.93 -14.83
N SER A 177 -17.97 -2.61 -15.01
CA SER A 177 -17.62 -2.03 -16.31
C SER A 177 -16.25 -2.60 -16.70
N ASP A 178 -16.27 -3.46 -17.72
CA ASP A 178 -15.14 -4.25 -18.23
C ASP A 178 -13.91 -3.37 -18.48
N THR A 179 -14.13 -2.09 -18.77
CA THR A 179 -13.13 -1.03 -18.91
C THR A 179 -12.29 -0.82 -17.65
N THR A 180 -12.88 -0.82 -16.45
CA THR A 180 -12.17 -0.54 -15.19
C THR A 180 -11.31 -1.72 -14.73
N ILE A 181 -11.81 -2.96 -14.88
CA ILE A 181 -10.99 -4.15 -14.61
C ILE A 181 -9.80 -4.21 -15.59
N ARG A 182 -10.04 -3.94 -16.88
CA ARG A 182 -8.99 -4.00 -17.91
C ARG A 182 -7.90 -2.95 -17.71
N LEU A 183 -8.25 -1.73 -17.27
CA LEU A 183 -7.27 -0.68 -16.96
C LEU A 183 -6.31 -1.09 -15.83
N ILE A 184 -6.79 -1.95 -14.92
CA ILE A 184 -6.02 -2.39 -13.75
C ILE A 184 -5.24 -3.67 -14.03
N GLU A 185 -5.77 -4.57 -14.85
CA GLU A 185 -5.06 -5.79 -15.25
C GLU A 185 -3.99 -5.56 -16.35
N LYS A 186 -4.12 -4.52 -17.19
CA LYS A 186 -3.18 -4.29 -18.31
C LYS A 186 -1.73 -4.08 -17.83
N ARG A 187 -1.56 -3.32 -16.76
CA ARG A 187 -0.27 -2.98 -16.12
C ARG A 187 0.49 -4.18 -15.52
N VAL A 188 -0.22 -5.22 -15.07
CA VAL A 188 0.38 -6.44 -14.48
C VAL A 188 0.60 -7.55 -15.52
N ARG A 189 -0.22 -7.59 -16.58
CA ARG A 189 -0.06 -8.61 -17.64
C ARG A 189 1.09 -8.31 -18.58
N GLU A 190 1.43 -7.05 -18.81
CA GLU A 190 2.51 -6.70 -19.74
C GLU A 190 3.87 -7.18 -19.21
N ASP A 191 4.16 -6.97 -17.93
CA ASP A 191 5.42 -7.42 -17.32
C ASP A 191 5.50 -8.96 -17.20
N LYS A 192 4.37 -9.62 -16.90
CA LYS A 192 4.31 -11.09 -16.84
C LYS A 192 4.47 -11.75 -18.21
N LYS A 193 3.96 -11.13 -19.28
CA LYS A 193 4.10 -11.65 -20.65
C LYS A 193 5.56 -11.63 -21.09
N LEU A 194 6.32 -10.59 -20.74
CA LEU A 194 7.75 -10.51 -21.05
C LEU A 194 8.55 -11.58 -20.29
N PHE A 195 8.25 -11.80 -19.00
CA PHE A 195 8.88 -12.87 -18.23
C PHE A 195 8.59 -14.27 -18.80
N ILE A 196 7.33 -14.56 -19.12
CA ILE A 196 6.92 -15.86 -19.70
C ILE A 196 7.52 -16.08 -21.09
N ALA A 197 7.59 -15.04 -21.93
CA ALA A 197 8.25 -15.11 -23.22
C ALA A 197 9.74 -15.46 -23.08
N GLY A 198 10.43 -14.88 -22.08
CA GLY A 198 11.83 -15.22 -21.76
C GLY A 198 12.02 -16.67 -21.35
N VAL A 199 11.16 -17.19 -20.47
CA VAL A 199 11.22 -18.60 -20.02
C VAL A 199 11.02 -19.57 -21.18
N ILE A 200 10.03 -19.31 -22.06
CA ILE A 200 9.77 -20.16 -23.23
C ILE A 200 10.95 -20.14 -24.20
N CYS A 201 11.55 -18.97 -24.44
CA CYS A 201 12.72 -18.84 -25.31
C CYS A 201 13.91 -19.67 -24.78
N CYS A 202 14.20 -19.59 -23.48
CA CYS A 202 15.26 -20.39 -22.85
C CYS A 202 15.00 -21.90 -22.94
N LEU A 203 13.75 -22.34 -22.77
CA LEU A 203 13.38 -23.76 -22.89
C LEU A 203 13.55 -24.28 -24.32
N ILE A 204 13.18 -23.48 -25.33
CA ILE A 204 13.37 -23.84 -26.74
C ILE A 204 14.86 -23.96 -27.08
N PHE A 205 15.68 -23.02 -26.59
CA PHE A 205 17.12 -23.02 -26.83
C PHE A 205 17.80 -24.24 -26.19
N MET A 206 17.43 -24.56 -24.94
CA MET A 206 17.92 -25.75 -24.23
C MET A 206 17.49 -27.04 -24.95
N PHE A 207 16.25 -27.11 -25.44
CA PHE A 207 15.74 -28.26 -26.19
C PHE A 207 16.49 -28.44 -27.51
N CYS A 208 16.69 -27.38 -28.29
CA CYS A 208 17.43 -27.44 -29.56
C CYS A 208 18.88 -27.91 -29.35
N PHE A 209 19.54 -27.43 -28.29
CA PHE A 209 20.90 -27.85 -27.96
C PHE A 209 20.98 -29.34 -27.59
N TYR A 210 20.04 -29.82 -26.76
CA TYR A 210 19.95 -31.24 -26.41
C TYR A 210 19.69 -32.12 -27.65
N TYR A 211 18.77 -31.70 -28.53
CA TYR A 211 18.44 -32.43 -29.74
C TYR A 211 19.63 -32.48 -30.72
N TRP A 212 20.37 -31.37 -30.85
CA TRP A 212 21.57 -31.31 -31.66
C TRP A 212 22.69 -32.21 -31.12
N TRP A 213 22.88 -32.25 -29.80
CA TRP A 213 23.84 -33.13 -29.14
C TRP A 213 23.52 -34.63 -29.30
N GLN A 214 22.24 -34.99 -29.36
CA GLN A 214 21.82 -36.40 -29.52
C GLN A 214 21.94 -36.90 -30.98
N TYR A 215 21.94 -35.99 -31.96
CA TYR A 215 22.00 -36.30 -33.40
C TYR A 215 23.38 -36.15 -34.04
N CYS A 216 24.36 -35.62 -33.32
CA CYS A 216 25.79 -35.63 -33.67
C CYS A 216 26.52 -36.73 -32.90
#